data_AF-A0A7X8AF82-F1
#
_entry.id   AF-A0A7X8AF82-F1
#
_cell.length_a   1.000
_cell.length_b   1.000
_cell.length_c   1.000
_cell.angle_alpha   90.00
_cell.angle_beta   90.00
_cell.angle_gamma   90.00
#
_symmetry.space_group_name_H-M   'P 1'
#
loop_
_entity.id
_entity.type
_entity.pdbx_description
1 polymer ?
#
loop_
_entity_poly.entity_id
_entity_poly.type
_entity_poly.pdbx_seq_one_letter_code
_entity_poly.pdbx_strand_id
1 'polypeptide(L)' 'MAKIIMKTPLVEMDGDEMTRVIWGWLKEILIEPYVELKTEYYDLGLKHRDET' A
#
# COMPACT_ATOMS: atom_id res chain seq x y z
N MET A 1 -11.91 -16.93 -8.77
CA MET A 1 -12.68 -16.47 -7.59
C MET A 1 -12.93 -14.98 -7.73
N ALA A 2 -14.07 -14.48 -7.27
CA ALA A 2 -14.27 -13.04 -7.14
C ALA A 2 -13.38 -12.51 -6.00
N LYS A 3 -12.81 -11.31 -6.17
CA LYS A 3 -12.02 -10.66 -5.11
C LYS A 3 -12.94 -10.24 -3.96
N ILE A 4 -12.39 -10.19 -2.75
CA ILE A 4 -13.05 -9.68 -1.56
C ILE A 4 -13.22 -8.17 -1.71
N ILE A 5 -14.45 -7.68 -1.59
CA ILE A 5 -14.78 -6.26 -1.82
C ILE A 5 -14.52 -5.46 -0.53
N MET A 6 -13.65 -4.45 -0.60
CA MET A 6 -13.52 -3.45 0.46
C MET A 6 -14.64 -2.42 0.39
N LYS A 7 -15.29 -2.19 1.55
CA LYS A 7 -16.36 -1.18 1.71
C LYS A 7 -15.81 0.20 2.03
N THR A 8 -14.77 0.28 2.85
CA THR A 8 -14.18 1.54 3.33
C THR A 8 -12.70 1.58 2.91
N PRO A 9 -12.22 2.69 2.32
CA PRO A 9 -10.80 2.85 2.02
C PRO A 9 -9.94 2.81 3.28
N LEU A 10 -8.72 2.27 3.17
CA LEU A 10 -7.72 2.31 4.23
C LEU A 10 -6.65 3.35 3.90
N VAL A 11 -6.13 4.04 4.91
CA VAL A 11 -4.97 4.92 4.72
C VAL A 11 -3.73 4.04 4.60
N GLU A 12 -3.00 4.19 3.49
CA GLU A 12 -1.73 3.53 3.24
C GLU A 12 -0.60 4.54 3.39
N MET A 13 0.31 4.29 4.33
CA MET A 13 1.49 5.10 4.57
C MET A 13 2.72 4.32 4.14
N ASP A 14 3.36 4.76 3.07
CA ASP A 14 4.54 4.10 2.50
C ASP A 14 5.82 4.50 3.24
N GLY A 15 6.81 3.61 3.24
CA GLY A 15 8.05 3.77 3.99
C GLY A 15 9.28 3.96 3.12
N ASP A 16 10.44 3.61 3.68
CA ASP A 16 11.76 3.77 3.06
C ASP A 16 12.51 2.42 2.93
N GLU A 17 13.56 2.43 2.12
CA GLU A 17 14.57 1.37 2.00
C GLU A 17 13.97 -0.03 1.67
N MET A 18 14.45 -1.08 2.36
CA MET A 18 14.03 -2.46 2.10
C MET A 18 12.55 -2.69 2.47
N THR A 19 12.02 -1.93 3.44
CA THR A 19 10.62 -2.08 3.86
C THR A 19 9.65 -1.65 2.76
N ARG A 20 9.97 -0.59 1.99
CA ARG A 20 9.20 -0.16 0.82
C ARG A 20 9.14 -1.24 -0.26
N VAL A 21 10.26 -1.92 -0.51
CA VAL A 21 10.34 -3.00 -1.51
C VAL A 21 9.50 -4.21 -1.08
N ILE A 22 9.66 -4.66 0.17
CA ILE A 22 8.88 -5.78 0.72
C ILE A 22 7.39 -5.43 0.73
N TRP A 23 7.03 -4.19 1.08
CA TRP A 23 5.64 -3.73 1.10
C TRP A 23 4.99 -3.84 -0.29
N GLY A 24 5.70 -3.44 -1.35
CA GLY A 24 5.27 -3.66 -2.74
C GLY A 24 4.97 -5.13 -3.03
N TRP A 25 5.90 -6.03 -2.69
CA TRP A 25 5.73 -7.47 -2.91
C TRP A 25 4.55 -8.06 -2.13
N LEU A 26 4.34 -7.64 -0.87
CA LEU A 26 3.19 -8.11 -0.08
C LEU A 26 1.87 -7.71 -0.74
N LYS A 27 1.76 -6.47 -1.24
CA LYS A 27 0.55 -6.02 -1.94
C LYS A 27 0.30 -6.86 -3.20
N GLU A 28 1.31 -6.99 -4.06
CA GLU A 28 1.19 -7.69 -5.34
C GLU A 28 0.92 -9.19 -5.18
N ILE A 29 1.62 -9.86 -4.26
CA ILE A 29 1.59 -11.32 -4.13
C ILE A 29 0.48 -11.78 -3.19
N LEU A 30 0.21 -11.04 -2.11
CA LEU A 30 -0.64 -11.52 -1.01
C LEU A 30 -1.95 -10.75 -0.84
N ILE A 31 -2.12 -9.55 -1.41
CA ILE A 31 -3.31 -8.73 -1.17
C ILE A 31 -4.12 -8.56 -2.45
N GLU A 32 -3.56 -7.92 -3.47
CA GLU A 32 -4.25 -7.58 -4.72
C GLU A 32 -4.86 -8.78 -5.47
N PRO A 33 -4.30 -10.00 -5.44
CA PRO A 33 -4.93 -11.16 -6.07
C PRO A 33 -6.26 -11.56 -5.41
N TYR A 34 -6.45 -11.18 -4.14
CA TYR A 34 -7.55 -11.66 -3.30
C TYR A 34 -8.52 -10.56 -2.90
N VAL A 35 -8.09 -9.30 -2.85
CA VAL A 35 -8.88 -8.15 -2.36
C VAL A 35 -8.96 -7.07 -3.44
N GLU A 36 -10.15 -6.48 -3.61
CA GLU A 36 -10.30 -5.20 -4.32
C GLU A 36 -9.80 -4.08 -3.39
N LEU A 37 -8.49 -3.91 -3.36
CA LEU A 37 -7.80 -3.02 -2.43
C LEU A 37 -8.18 -1.56 -2.73
N LYS A 38 -8.69 -0.87 -1.72
CA LYS A 38 -8.99 0.57 -1.76
C LYS A 38 -8.13 1.28 -0.72
N THR A 39 -7.15 2.05 -1.17
CA THR A 39 -6.27 2.80 -0.28
C THR A 39 -6.22 4.28 -0.62
N GLU A 40 -6.14 5.10 0.42
CA GLU A 40 -5.75 6.50 0.35
C GLU A 40 -4.25 6.55 0.63
N TYR A 41 -3.44 6.80 -0.41
CA TYR A 41 -1.99 6.66 -0.37
C TYR A 41 -1.29 7.94 0.08
N TYR A 42 -0.34 7.80 1.01
CA TYR A 42 0.55 8.84 1.49
C TYR A 42 1.99 8.31 1.48
N ASP A 43 2.88 8.96 0.74
CA ASP A 43 4.30 8.62 0.75
C ASP A 43 4.95 9.25 1.99
N LEU A 44 5.36 8.44 2.98
CA LEU A 44 6.14 8.93 4.11
C LEU A 44 7.63 8.63 3.94
N GLY A 45 8.10 8.44 2.70
CA GLY A 45 9.51 8.36 2.38
C GLY A 45 10.25 9.62 2.81
N LEU A 46 11.52 9.48 3.21
CA LEU A 46 12.30 10.57 3.81
C LEU A 46 12.36 11.82 2.91
N LYS A 47 12.49 11.63 1.60
CA LYS A 47 12.48 12.75 0.63
C LYS A 47 11.14 13.46 0.60
N HIS A 48 10.03 12.73 0.56
CA HIS A 48 8.70 13.33 0.51
C HIS A 48 8.38 14.08 1.82
N ARG A 49 8.81 13.54 2.96
CA ARG A 49 8.69 14.21 4.26
C ARG A 49 9.54 15.48 4.39
N ASP A 50 10.66 15.58 3.67
CA ASP A 50 11.50 16.79 3.66
C ASP A 50 10.93 17.86 2.73
N GLU A 51 10.26 17.44 1.67
CA GLU A 51 9.63 18.31 0.66
C GLU A 51 8.28 18.92 1.10
N THR A 52 7.65 18.40 2.16
CA THR A 52 6.30 18.77 2.62
C THR A 52 6.24 19.18 4.09
#